data_AF-A0A382G626-F1
#
_entry.id   AF-A0A382G626-F1
#
_cell.length_a   1.000
_cell.length_b   1.000
_cell.length_c   1.000
_cell.angle_alpha   90.00
_cell.angle_beta   90.00
_cell.angle_gamma   90.00
#
_symmetry.space_group_name_H-M   'P 1'
#
loop_
_entity.id
_entity.type
_entity.pdbx_description
1 polymer ?
#
loop_
_entity_poly.entity_id
_entity_poly.type
_entity_poly.pdbx_seq_one_letter_code
_entity_poly.pdbx_strand_id
1 'polypeptide(L)'
;MTQRIYSHIEDWIQHLGVVNESLNGHSVCPYAKKAVWNLVICDESILENCFRFVEEKHIKKDVTIFMFNNDFSISQLNQLCELLNKEHPSYVFLPDHRERKTYIDKVKTNNGKYNFVLGQKRKELEEARDNLRKTDYYSYWNKEYLKEILNT
;
A
#
# COMPACT_ATOMS: atom_id res chain seq x y z
N MET A 1 -20.90 -4.69 -8.13
CA MET A 1 -19.56 -4.12 -8.42
C MET A 1 -18.65 -4.22 -7.20
N THR A 2 -19.06 -3.67 -6.06
CA THR A 2 -18.32 -3.67 -4.78
C THR A 2 -17.82 -5.04 -4.33
N GLN A 3 -18.65 -6.09 -4.37
CA GLN A 3 -18.24 -7.45 -3.96
C GLN A 3 -17.04 -8.00 -4.75
N ARG A 4 -16.91 -7.67 -6.04
CA ARG A 4 -15.75 -8.08 -6.88
C ARG A 4 -14.47 -7.31 -6.54
N ILE A 5 -14.58 -6.13 -5.93
CA ILE A 5 -13.44 -5.35 -5.46
C ILE A 5 -12.92 -5.96 -4.15
N TYR A 6 -13.83 -6.22 -3.20
CA TYR A 6 -13.46 -6.85 -1.93
C TYR A 6 -12.80 -8.22 -2.11
N SER A 7 -13.40 -9.11 -2.90
CA SER A 7 -12.79 -10.42 -3.19
C SER A 7 -11.40 -10.30 -3.83
N HIS A 8 -11.20 -9.33 -4.73
CA HIS A 8 -9.88 -9.11 -5.30
C HIS A 8 -8.85 -8.60 -4.27
N ILE A 9 -9.27 -7.70 -3.37
CA ILE A 9 -8.40 -7.22 -2.29
C ILE A 9 -8.05 -8.37 -1.33
N GLU A 10 -9.02 -9.21 -0.99
CA GLU A 10 -8.82 -10.40 -0.14
C GLU A 10 -7.81 -11.37 -0.77
N ASP A 11 -8.00 -11.72 -2.05
CA ASP A 11 -7.09 -12.58 -2.79
C ASP A 11 -5.68 -11.99 -2.86
N TRP A 12 -5.57 -10.68 -3.09
CA TRP A 12 -4.30 -9.98 -3.13
C TRP A 12 -3.61 -9.97 -1.77
N ILE A 13 -4.31 -9.62 -0.69
CA ILE A 13 -3.78 -9.65 0.68
C ILE A 13 -3.35 -11.08 1.07
N GLN A 14 -4.12 -12.09 0.66
CA GLN A 14 -3.75 -13.49 0.87
C GLN A 14 -2.44 -13.81 0.17
N HIS A 15 -2.30 -13.47 -1.11
CA HIS A 15 -1.06 -13.62 -1.88
C HIS A 15 0.12 -12.94 -1.19
N LEU A 16 -0.03 -11.70 -0.73
CA LEU A 16 1.03 -10.97 -0.03
C LEU A 16 1.50 -11.68 1.25
N GLY A 17 0.60 -12.39 1.93
CA GLY A 17 0.89 -13.11 3.17
C GLY A 17 1.33 -14.56 2.99
N VAL A 18 1.45 -15.08 1.78
CA VAL A 18 1.97 -16.43 1.52
C VAL A 18 3.50 -16.40 1.58
N VAL A 19 4.07 -17.32 2.37
CA VAL A 19 5.52 -17.50 2.45
C VAL A 19 6.07 -17.96 1.11
N ASN A 20 7.25 -17.47 0.74
CA ASN A 20 7.88 -17.78 -0.52
C ASN A 20 9.31 -18.28 -0.29
N GLU A 21 9.65 -19.44 -0.84
CA GLU A 21 10.99 -20.02 -0.73
C GLU A 21 12.07 -19.13 -1.35
N SER A 22 11.75 -18.38 -2.42
CA SER A 22 12.68 -17.43 -3.03
C SER A 22 12.98 -16.22 -2.14
N LEU A 23 12.14 -16.01 -1.11
CA LEU A 23 12.33 -15.00 -0.07
C LEU A 23 12.75 -15.66 1.25
N ASN A 24 13.37 -16.84 1.22
CA ASN A 24 13.85 -17.57 2.39
C ASN A 24 12.76 -17.79 3.47
N GLY A 25 11.55 -18.12 3.02
CA GLY A 25 10.40 -18.36 3.90
C GLY A 25 9.70 -17.08 4.38
N HIS A 26 10.16 -15.89 3.97
CA HIS A 26 9.38 -14.66 4.14
C HIS A 26 8.21 -14.61 3.16
N SER A 27 7.14 -13.93 3.55
CA SER A 27 6.11 -13.49 2.61
C SER A 27 6.44 -12.09 2.07
N VAL A 28 5.74 -11.66 1.02
CA VAL A 28 5.88 -10.29 0.48
C VAL A 28 5.51 -9.24 1.53
N CYS A 29 4.51 -9.53 2.37
CA CYS A 29 4.17 -8.70 3.53
C CYS A 29 3.88 -9.61 4.72
N PRO A 30 4.81 -9.72 5.69
CA PRO A 30 4.65 -10.55 6.89
C PRO A 30 3.44 -10.18 7.77
N TYR A 31 2.93 -8.96 7.62
CA TYR A 31 1.80 -8.43 8.40
C TYR A 31 0.45 -8.51 7.68
N ALA A 32 0.42 -8.79 6.37
CA ALA A 32 -0.79 -8.68 5.54
C ALA A 32 -1.98 -9.50 6.06
N LYS A 33 -1.75 -10.76 6.46
CA LYS A 33 -2.83 -11.65 6.95
C LYS A 33 -3.46 -11.20 8.27
N LYS A 34 -2.76 -10.39 9.07
CA LYS A 34 -3.23 -9.92 10.38
C LYS A 34 -3.81 -8.52 10.32
N ALA A 35 -3.51 -7.77 9.26
CA ALA A 35 -3.94 -6.40 9.12
C ALA A 35 -5.46 -6.32 8.95
N VAL A 36 -6.10 -5.51 9.77
CA VAL A 36 -7.48 -5.10 9.57
C VAL A 36 -7.50 -3.95 8.56
N TRP A 37 -8.35 -4.05 7.56
CA TRP A 37 -8.44 -3.02 6.52
C TRP A 37 -9.87 -2.58 6.24
N ASN A 38 -9.99 -1.43 5.58
CA ASN A 38 -11.25 -0.94 5.01
C ASN A 38 -11.01 -0.32 3.63
N LEU A 39 -12.04 -0.34 2.78
CA LEU A 39 -12.01 0.25 1.45
C LEU A 39 -12.79 1.58 1.44
N VAL A 40 -12.21 2.59 0.82
CA VAL A 40 -12.90 3.80 0.37
C VAL A 40 -12.84 3.85 -1.15
N ILE A 41 -13.99 4.02 -1.79
CA ILE A 41 -14.07 4.30 -3.23
C ILE A 41 -14.07 5.82 -3.42
N CYS A 42 -13.07 6.35 -4.11
CA CYS A 42 -12.91 7.77 -4.40
C CYS A 42 -13.57 8.11 -5.74
N ASP A 43 -14.71 8.80 -5.69
CA ASP A 43 -15.36 9.38 -6.86
C ASP A 43 -14.87 10.82 -7.13
N GLU A 44 -15.41 11.47 -8.16
CA GLU A 44 -15.06 12.85 -8.53
C GLU A 44 -15.24 13.85 -7.38
N SER A 45 -16.27 13.67 -6.54
CA SER A 45 -16.52 14.56 -5.40
C SER A 45 -15.45 14.41 -4.30
N ILE A 46 -14.89 13.21 -4.15
CA ILE A 46 -13.79 12.91 -3.24
C ILE A 46 -12.47 13.43 -3.81
N LEU A 47 -12.28 13.41 -5.13
CA LEU A 47 -11.09 13.94 -5.80
C LEU A 47 -10.96 15.45 -5.63
N GLU A 48 -12.06 16.20 -5.81
CA GLU A 48 -12.09 17.65 -5.59
C GLU A 48 -11.71 18.05 -4.15
N ASN A 49 -11.92 17.13 -3.19
CA ASN A 49 -11.65 17.33 -1.78
C ASN A 49 -10.56 16.41 -1.23
N CYS A 50 -9.71 15.82 -2.07
CA CYS A 50 -8.82 14.73 -1.67
C CYS A 50 -7.91 15.07 -0.47
N PHE A 51 -7.49 16.33 -0.33
CA PHE A 51 -6.73 16.84 0.83
C PHE A 51 -7.53 16.90 2.14
N ARG A 52 -8.84 17.14 2.07
CA ARG A 52 -9.75 17.11 3.23
C ARG A 52 -10.21 15.69 3.56
N PHE A 53 -10.17 14.80 2.58
CA PHE A 53 -10.62 13.43 2.73
C PHE A 53 -9.73 12.61 3.66
N VAL A 54 -8.43 12.93 3.70
CA VAL A 54 -7.43 12.20 4.50
C VAL A 54 -7.26 12.83 5.90
N GLU A 55 -8.35 13.32 6.49
CA GLU A 55 -8.34 13.60 7.93
C GLU A 55 -8.24 12.31 8.74
N GLU A 56 -7.75 12.40 9.98
CA GLU A 56 -7.57 11.30 10.94
C GLU A 56 -8.79 10.37 11.05
N LYS A 57 -9.98 10.89 10.70
CA LYS A 57 -11.25 10.17 10.73
C LYS A 57 -11.36 9.04 9.71
N HIS A 58 -10.56 8.97 8.64
CA HIS A 58 -10.73 7.94 7.60
C HIS A 58 -9.77 6.76 7.72
N ILE A 59 -8.58 6.96 8.30
CA ILE A 59 -7.64 5.88 8.62
C ILE A 59 -8.05 5.27 9.96
N LYS A 60 -9.07 4.42 9.91
CA LYS A 60 -9.74 3.83 11.09
C LYS A 60 -9.17 2.47 11.50
N LYS A 61 -8.40 1.84 10.62
CA LYS A 61 -7.88 0.47 10.74
C LYS A 61 -6.37 0.48 10.49
N ASP A 62 -5.74 -0.68 10.56
CA ASP A 62 -4.30 -0.82 10.32
C ASP A 62 -3.94 -0.30 8.93
N VAL A 63 -4.78 -0.60 7.92
CA VAL A 63 -4.64 -0.07 6.55
C VAL A 63 -5.98 0.38 5.99
N THR A 64 -6.04 1.58 5.43
CA THR A 64 -7.16 2.03 4.60
C THR A 64 -6.74 2.05 3.13
N ILE A 65 -7.54 1.38 2.29
CA ILE A 65 -7.32 1.30 0.85
C ILE A 65 -8.23 2.33 0.19
N PHE A 66 -7.65 3.33 -0.44
CA PHE A 66 -8.38 4.33 -1.24
C PHE A 66 -8.31 3.91 -2.70
N MET A 67 -9.47 3.68 -3.33
CA MET A 67 -9.56 3.24 -4.72
C MET A 67 -9.97 4.38 -5.63
N PHE A 68 -9.15 4.64 -6.64
CA PHE A 68 -9.36 5.65 -7.67
C PHE A 68 -9.85 5.02 -8.96
N ASN A 69 -10.43 5.84 -9.84
CA ASN A 69 -10.86 5.42 -11.16
C ASN A 69 -9.65 5.00 -12.05
N ASN A 70 -9.95 4.37 -13.19
CA ASN A 70 -8.91 3.86 -14.09
C ASN A 70 -8.16 4.96 -14.86
N ASP A 71 -8.69 6.18 -14.89
CA ASP A 71 -8.12 7.30 -15.64
C ASP A 71 -6.99 8.00 -14.87
N PHE A 72 -6.85 7.70 -13.58
CA PHE A 72 -5.71 8.14 -12.78
C PHE A 72 -4.43 7.52 -13.31
N SER A 73 -3.52 8.35 -13.83
CA SER A 73 -2.20 7.91 -14.28
C SER A 73 -1.28 7.60 -13.09
N ILE A 74 -0.21 6.83 -13.37
CA ILE A 74 0.87 6.56 -12.39
C ILE A 74 1.42 7.86 -11.80
N SER A 75 1.66 8.87 -12.64
CA SER A 75 2.21 10.16 -12.19
C SER A 75 1.26 10.90 -11.26
N GLN A 76 -0.04 10.94 -11.59
CA GLN A 76 -1.04 11.58 -10.75
C GLN A 76 -1.17 10.88 -9.39
N LEU A 77 -1.15 9.54 -9.38
CA LEU A 77 -1.24 8.77 -8.14
C LEU A 77 -0.01 8.98 -7.24
N ASN A 78 1.19 9.03 -7.83
CA ASN A 78 2.43 9.30 -7.10
C ASN A 78 2.44 10.73 -6.52
N GLN A 79 2.09 11.73 -7.33
CA GLN A 79 2.02 13.12 -6.87
C GLN A 79 1.01 13.30 -5.74
N LEU A 80 -0.14 12.61 -5.81
CA LEU A 80 -1.11 12.59 -4.72
C LEU A 80 -0.49 12.05 -3.43
N CYS A 81 0.19 10.90 -3.48
CA CYS A 81 0.86 10.33 -2.31
C CYS A 81 1.96 11.24 -1.75
N GLU A 82 2.77 11.89 -2.60
CA GLU A 82 3.79 12.85 -2.16
C GLU A 82 3.18 14.02 -1.40
N LEU A 83 2.09 14.60 -1.92
CA LEU A 83 1.39 15.69 -1.26
C LEU A 83 0.75 15.23 0.06
N LEU A 84 0.08 14.08 0.09
CA LEU A 84 -0.53 13.54 1.31
C LEU A 84 0.51 13.23 2.39
N ASN A 85 1.66 12.64 2.03
CA ASN A 85 2.74 12.38 2.98
C ASN A 85 3.34 13.67 3.56
N LYS A 86 3.39 14.75 2.76
CA LYS A 86 3.87 16.06 3.20
C LYS A 86 2.88 16.73 4.17
N GLU A 87 1.59 16.71 3.86
CA GLU A 87 0.56 17.38 4.67
C GLU A 87 0.20 16.57 5.93
N HIS A 88 0.37 15.25 5.91
CA HIS A 88 -0.02 14.36 7.01
C HIS A 88 1.15 13.49 7.51
N PRO A 89 2.15 14.08 8.20
CA PRO A 89 3.37 13.38 8.59
C PRO A 89 3.15 12.22 9.58
N SER A 90 2.02 12.20 10.31
CA SER A 90 1.65 11.08 11.20
C SER A 90 1.23 9.82 10.44
N TYR A 91 1.05 9.91 9.12
CA TYR A 91 0.58 8.84 8.25
C TYR A 91 1.58 8.59 7.11
N VAL A 92 1.39 7.45 6.45
CA VAL A 92 2.12 7.07 5.24
C VAL A 92 1.10 6.69 4.17
N PHE A 93 1.29 7.24 2.97
CA PHE A 93 0.49 6.97 1.77
C PHE A 93 1.37 6.34 0.71
N LEU A 94 1.07 5.11 0.33
CA LEU A 94 1.82 4.37 -0.68
C LEU A 94 0.98 4.19 -1.95
N PRO A 95 1.49 4.61 -3.13
CA PRO A 95 0.79 4.40 -4.39
C PRO A 95 0.93 2.95 -4.87
N ASP A 96 -0.18 2.34 -5.27
CA ASP A 96 -0.21 1.01 -5.90
C ASP A 96 -1.10 1.04 -7.16
N HIS A 97 -0.52 1.58 -8.24
CA HIS A 97 -1.20 1.71 -9.53
C HIS A 97 -1.31 0.36 -10.26
N ARG A 98 -2.43 0.11 -10.95
CA ARG A 98 -2.71 -1.18 -11.62
C ARG A 98 -1.64 -1.60 -12.64
N GLU A 99 -1.04 -0.63 -13.31
CA GLU A 99 -0.03 -0.85 -14.35
C GLU A 99 1.41 -0.81 -13.83
N ARG A 100 1.64 -0.29 -12.62
CA ARG A 100 2.98 -0.21 -12.05
C ARG A 100 3.39 -1.57 -11.51
N LYS A 101 4.24 -2.29 -12.23
CA LYS A 101 4.74 -3.59 -11.79
C LYS A 101 5.82 -3.39 -10.72
N THR A 102 5.58 -3.91 -9.53
CA THR A 102 6.52 -3.91 -8.40
C THR A 102 6.82 -5.34 -7.97
N TYR A 103 8.05 -5.56 -7.50
CA TYR A 103 8.56 -6.89 -7.17
C TYR A 103 9.48 -6.84 -5.94
N ILE A 104 9.44 -7.90 -5.13
CA ILE A 104 10.52 -8.28 -4.21
C ILE A 104 11.10 -9.57 -4.77
N ASP A 105 12.38 -9.57 -5.10
CA ASP A 105 13.00 -10.60 -5.95
C ASP A 105 12.15 -10.86 -7.22
N LYS A 106 11.59 -12.06 -7.39
CA LYS A 106 10.74 -12.44 -8.54
C LYS A 106 9.25 -12.37 -8.24
N VAL A 107 8.86 -12.00 -7.03
CA VAL A 107 7.48 -12.06 -6.55
C VAL A 107 6.79 -10.72 -6.77
N LYS A 108 5.71 -10.72 -7.57
CA LYS A 108 4.92 -9.52 -7.85
C LYS A 108 4.20 -9.04 -6.59
N THR A 109 4.29 -7.74 -6.32
CA THR A 109 3.74 -7.13 -5.10
C THR A 109 2.51 -6.26 -5.35
N ASN A 110 2.37 -5.60 -6.51
CA ASN A 110 1.20 -4.75 -6.77
C ASN A 110 -0.10 -5.54 -6.98
N ASN A 111 -1.24 -4.89 -6.70
CA ASN A 111 -2.58 -5.50 -6.86
C ASN A 111 -2.89 -5.84 -8.33
N GLY A 112 -2.33 -5.08 -9.27
CA GLY A 112 -2.39 -5.36 -10.71
C GLY A 112 -3.75 -5.17 -11.38
N LYS A 113 -4.75 -4.61 -10.69
CA LYS A 113 -6.12 -4.48 -11.21
C LYS A 113 -6.69 -3.08 -11.08
N TYR A 114 -6.53 -2.45 -9.92
CA TYR A 114 -7.09 -1.15 -9.56
C TYR A 114 -5.99 -0.15 -9.18
N ASN A 115 -6.35 1.13 -9.16
CA ASN A 115 -5.49 2.21 -8.70
C ASN A 115 -5.75 2.44 -7.22
N PHE A 116 -4.81 2.01 -6.38
CA PHE A 116 -4.92 2.14 -4.93
C PHE A 116 -3.93 3.14 -4.35
N VAL A 117 -4.34 3.80 -3.27
CA VAL A 117 -3.45 4.38 -2.29
C VAL A 117 -3.65 3.63 -0.98
N LEU A 118 -2.56 3.15 -0.38
CA LEU A 118 -2.58 2.50 0.92
C LEU A 118 -2.22 3.54 1.98
N GLY A 119 -3.17 3.90 2.84
CA GLY A 119 -2.97 4.80 3.97
C GLY A 119 -2.90 4.05 5.29
N GLN A 120 -1.88 4.34 6.10
CA GLN A 120 -1.70 3.74 7.43
C GLN A 120 -0.95 4.71 8.35
N LYS A 121 -0.98 4.46 9.67
CA LYS A 121 -0.22 5.29 10.62
C LYS A 121 1.27 5.04 10.46
N ARG A 122 2.06 6.12 10.43
CA ARG A 122 3.51 6.06 10.29
C ARG A 122 4.17 5.30 11.44
N LYS A 123 3.72 5.54 12.67
CA LYS A 123 4.29 4.91 13.86
C LYS A 123 4.22 3.38 13.81
N GLU A 124 3.05 2.83 13.49
CA GLU A 124 2.83 1.39 13.41
C GLU A 124 3.62 0.78 12.25
N LEU A 125 3.73 1.49 11.12
CA LEU A 125 4.58 1.08 10.00
C LEU A 125 6.06 1.05 10.38
N GLU A 126 6.59 2.07 11.05
CA GLU A 126 8.00 2.09 11.47
C GLU A 126 8.31 1.01 12.51
N GLU A 127 7.40 0.73 13.45
CA GLU A 127 7.54 -0.38 14.38
C GLU A 127 7.62 -1.74 13.65
N ALA A 128 6.82 -1.93 12.60
CA ALA A 128 6.90 -3.11 11.74
C ALA A 128 8.24 -3.16 10.97
N ARG A 129 8.68 -2.03 10.40
CA ARG A 129 9.98 -1.91 9.70
C ARG A 129 11.15 -2.24 10.62
N ASP A 130 11.14 -1.73 11.86
CA ASP A 130 12.19 -2.01 12.85
C ASP A 130 12.30 -3.48 13.21
N ASN A 131 11.17 -4.19 13.25
CA ASN A 131 11.18 -5.64 13.46
C ASN A 131 11.73 -6.38 12.24
N LEU A 132 11.40 -5.94 11.03
CA LEU A 132 11.93 -6.52 9.78
C LEU A 132 13.42 -6.21 9.58
N ARG A 133 13.93 -5.06 10.05
CA ARG A 133 15.37 -4.72 10.03
C ARG A 133 16.23 -5.68 10.85
N LYS A 134 15.63 -6.39 11.82
CA LYS A 134 16.31 -7.41 12.65
C LYS A 134 16.38 -8.77 11.96
N THR A 135 15.75 -8.93 10.79
CA THR A 135 15.78 -10.14 9.98
C THR A 135 16.54 -9.88 8.67
N ASP A 136 16.65 -10.90 7.82
CA ASP A 136 17.19 -10.82 6.46
C ASP A 136 16.16 -10.34 5.42
N TYR A 137 14.93 -9.97 5.83
CA TYR A 137 13.82 -9.62 4.93
C TYR A 137 14.19 -8.59 3.85
N TYR A 138 14.88 -7.52 4.22
CA TYR A 138 15.24 -6.45 3.27
C TYR A 138 16.38 -6.84 2.31
N SER A 139 17.07 -7.95 2.54
CA SER A 139 18.12 -8.43 1.63
C SER A 139 17.59 -8.89 0.27
N TYR A 140 16.30 -9.22 0.19
CA TYR A 140 15.61 -9.67 -1.03
C TYR A 140 15.04 -8.52 -1.88
N TRP A 141 15.12 -7.29 -1.37
CA TRP A 141 14.59 -6.12 -2.08
C TRP A 141 15.61 -5.56 -3.05
N ASN A 142 15.13 -5.13 -4.21
CA ASN A 142 15.92 -4.24 -5.06
C ASN A 142 16.24 -2.94 -4.29
N LYS A 143 17.48 -2.45 -4.39
CA LYS A 143 17.96 -1.31 -3.59
C LYS A 143 17.21 -0.02 -3.89
N GLU A 144 16.91 0.25 -5.15
CA GLU A 144 16.17 1.44 -5.58
C GLU A 144 14.74 1.40 -5.06
N TYR A 145 14.07 0.25 -5.19
CA TYR A 145 12.71 0.07 -4.70
C TYR A 145 12.64 0.10 -3.16
N LEU A 146 13.62 -0.48 -2.48
CA LEU A 146 13.71 -0.40 -1.01
C LEU A 146 13.87 1.05 -0.56
N LYS A 147 14.75 1.81 -1.22
CA LYS A 147 14.97 3.23 -0.90
C LYS A 147 13.71 4.06 -1.13
N GLU A 148 12.98 3.81 -2.20
CA GLU A 148 11.69 4.44 -2.46
C GLU A 148 10.72 4.19 -1.30
N ILE A 149 10.53 2.93 -0.92
CA ILE A 149 9.57 2.57 0.13
C ILE A 149 10.02 3.07 1.51
N LEU A 150 11.31 3.04 1.85
CA LEU A 150 11.78 3.50 3.16
C LEU A 150 11.80 5.03 3.32
N ASN A 151 11.74 5.79 2.22
CA ASN A 151 11.79 7.25 2.25
C ASN A 151 10.40 7.92 2.18
N THR A 152 9.30 7.15 2.12
CA THR A 152 7.92 7.66 2.24
C THR A 152 7.55 8.00 3.67
#